data_AF-A0A1H4ED77-F1
#
_entry.id   AF-A0A1H4ED77-F1
#
_cell.length_a   1.000
_cell.length_b   1.000
_cell.length_c   1.000
_cell.angle_alpha   90.00
_cell.angle_beta   90.00
_cell.angle_gamma   90.00
#
_symmetry.space_group_name_H-M   'P 1'
#
loop_
_entity.id
_entity.type
_entity.pdbx_description
1 polymer ?
#
loop_
_entity_poly.entity_id
_entity_poly.type
_entity_poly.pdbx_seq_one_letter_code
_entity_poly.pdbx_strand_id
1 'polypeptide(L)' 'MAETKKTVKNTSVVQYQGLEFAESDCIKKAESAFKNAYKDVELEKLDVYIKPEEHKIYYVGNSNCVGYVEL' A
#
# COMPACT_ATOMS: atom_id res chain seq x y z
N MET A 1 35.32 13.53 -9.53
CA MET A 1 35.18 12.83 -8.24
C MET A 1 33.70 12.56 -8.07
N ALA A 2 33.27 11.30 -8.05
CA ALA A 2 31.86 10.94 -7.99
C ALA A 2 31.36 11.06 -6.55
N GLU A 3 30.46 12.00 -6.31
CA GLU A 3 29.79 12.16 -5.02
C GLU A 3 28.82 10.98 -4.83
N THR A 4 29.23 10.02 -4.00
CA THR A 4 28.36 8.94 -3.52
C THR A 4 27.21 9.56 -2.73
N LYS A 5 26.10 9.83 -3.42
CA LYS A 5 24.85 10.34 -2.84
C LYS A 5 24.39 9.31 -1.81
N LYS A 6 24.53 9.62 -0.51
CA LYS A 6 23.97 8.81 0.56
C LYS A 6 22.48 8.66 0.30
N THR A 7 22.04 7.48 -0.10
CA THR A 7 20.63 7.11 -0.19
C THR A 7 20.09 7.10 1.23
N VAL A 8 19.34 8.15 1.59
CA VAL A 8 18.61 8.19 2.85
C VAL A 8 17.60 7.04 2.81
N LYS A 9 17.75 6.07 3.69
CA LYS A 9 16.76 5.01 3.89
C LYS A 9 15.67 5.59 4.79
N ASN A 10 14.58 6.04 4.18
CA ASN A 10 13.39 6.48 4.89
C ASN A 10 12.48 5.28 5.13
N THR A 11 11.90 5.20 6.32
CA THR A 11 10.89 4.20 6.68
C THR A 11 9.64 4.94 7.11
N SER A 12 8.52 4.65 6.46
CA SER A 12 7.21 5.20 6.77
C SER A 12 6.38 4.13 7.45
N VAL A 13 5.98 4.39 8.69
CA VAL A 13 5.10 3.51 9.47
C VAL A 13 3.85 4.27 9.89
N VAL A 14 2.73 3.57 9.88
CA VAL A 14 1.43 4.03 10.36
C VAL A 14 1.26 3.45 11.76
N GLN A 15 1.13 4.32 12.75
CA GLN A 15 0.90 3.93 14.14
C GLN A 15 -0.51 4.36 14.55
N TYR A 16 -1.34 3.42 15.01
CA TYR A 16 -2.71 3.68 15.45
C TYR A 16 -3.11 2.78 16.61
N GLN A 17 -3.61 3.35 17.70
CA GLN A 17 -4.05 2.63 18.91
C GLN A 17 -3.04 1.61 19.47
N GLY A 18 -1.74 1.86 19.34
CA GLY A 18 -0.68 0.95 19.78
C GLY A 18 -0.31 -0.16 18.78
N LEU A 19 -0.92 -0.16 17.61
CA LEU A 19 -0.53 -0.98 16.48
C LEU A 19 0.43 -0.19 15.57
N GLU A 20 1.41 -0.88 14.99
CA GLU A 20 2.36 -0.32 14.03
C GLU A 20 2.36 -1.15 12.75
N PHE A 21 2.21 -0.48 11.62
CA PHE A 21 2.21 -1.12 10.29
C PHE A 21 3.12 -0.34 9.36
N ALA A 22 3.95 -1.03 8.59
CA ALA A 22 4.70 -0.37 7.53
C ALA A 22 3.77 0.03 6.40
N GLU A 23 3.84 1.29 5.96
CA GLU A 23 3.06 1.77 4.80
C GLU A 23 3.33 0.90 3.56
N SER A 24 4.61 0.54 3.36
CA SER A 24 5.04 -0.35 2.29
C SER A 24 4.41 -1.74 2.36
N ASP A 25 4.11 -2.25 3.56
CA ASP A 25 3.44 -3.54 3.71
C ASP A 25 1.96 -3.44 3.33
N CYS A 26 1.30 -2.35 3.76
CA CYS A 26 -0.09 -2.06 3.39
C CYS A 26 -0.26 -1.94 1.87
N ILE A 27 0.66 -1.23 1.20
CA ILE A 27 0.66 -1.09 -0.26
C ILE A 27 0.87 -2.45 -0.92
N LYS A 28 1.82 -3.26 -0.44
CA LYS A 28 2.04 -4.62 -0.98
C LYS A 28 0.84 -5.54 -0.81
N LYS A 29 0.15 -5.48 0.34
CA LYS A 29 -1.09 -6.21 0.58
C LYS A 29 -2.17 -5.79 -0.43
N ALA A 30 -2.37 -4.48 -0.59
CA ALA A 30 -3.32 -3.91 -1.55
C ALA A 30 -2.99 -4.32 -2.99
N GLU A 31 -1.73 -4.19 -3.42
CA GLU A 31 -1.28 -4.63 -4.74
C GLU A 31 -1.50 -6.12 -4.96
N SER A 32 -1.19 -6.95 -3.96
CA SER A 32 -1.35 -8.41 -4.06
C SER A 32 -2.82 -8.80 -4.18
N ALA A 33 -3.68 -8.18 -3.38
CA ALA A 33 -5.13 -8.40 -3.47
C ALA A 33 -5.70 -7.90 -4.79
N PHE A 34 -5.26 -6.75 -5.27
CA PHE A 34 -5.61 -6.25 -6.59
C PHE A 34 -5.21 -7.26 -7.67
N LYS A 35 -3.93 -7.67 -7.72
CA LYS A 35 -3.43 -8.61 -8.73
C LYS A 35 -4.14 -9.97 -8.64
N ASN A 36 -4.53 -10.40 -7.44
CA ASN A 36 -5.24 -11.66 -7.27
C ASN A 36 -6.71 -11.58 -7.70
N ALA A 37 -7.38 -10.45 -7.44
CA ALA A 37 -8.76 -10.20 -7.85
C ALA A 37 -8.88 -9.87 -9.35
N TYR A 38 -7.92 -9.11 -9.88
CA TYR A 38 -7.91 -8.56 -11.23
C TYR A 38 -6.67 -9.04 -12.00
N LYS A 39 -6.54 -10.36 -12.16
CA LYS A 39 -5.40 -10.99 -12.85
C LYS A 39 -5.22 -10.59 -14.31
N ASP A 40 -6.30 -10.16 -14.94
CA ASP A 40 -6.34 -9.76 -16.36
C ASP A 40 -6.24 -8.24 -16.55
N VAL A 41 -6.14 -7.47 -15.46
CA VAL A 41 -6.09 -6.01 -15.50
C VAL A 41 -4.69 -5.53 -15.18
N GLU A 42 -4.09 -4.79 -16.10
CA GLU A 42 -2.80 -4.14 -15.88
C GLU A 42 -2.98 -2.95 -14.93
N LEU A 43 -2.28 -2.96 -13.80
CA LEU A 43 -2.39 -1.93 -12.77
C LEU A 43 -1.58 -0.68 -13.17
N GLU A 44 -2.25 0.37 -13.65
CA GLU A 44 -1.63 1.66 -14.00
C GLU A 44 -1.59 2.61 -12.80
N LYS A 45 -2.64 2.61 -11.97
CA LYS A 45 -2.76 3.46 -10.79
C LYS A 45 -3.38 2.67 -9.64
N LEU A 46 -2.78 2.75 -8.45
CA LEU A 46 -3.31 2.16 -7.22
C LEU A 46 -3.36 3.22 -6.12
N ASP A 47 -4.56 3.63 -5.75
CA ASP A 47 -4.78 4.48 -4.58
C ASP A 47 -5.07 3.58 -3.38
N VAL A 48 -4.29 3.71 -2.30
CA VAL A 48 -4.39 2.90 -1.09
C VAL A 48 -4.81 3.78 0.08
N TYR A 49 -5.90 3.40 0.75
CA TYR A 49 -6.47 4.10 1.89
C TYR A 49 -6.41 3.19 3.11
N ILE A 50 -5.51 3.50 4.03
CA ILE A 50 -5.35 2.75 5.28
C ILE A 50 -6.33 3.35 6.28
N LYS A 51 -7.35 2.58 6.67
CA LYS A 51 -8.29 2.92 7.73
C LYS A 51 -8.03 2.02 8.94
N PRO A 52 -7.08 2.40 9.81
CA PRO A 52 -6.75 1.58 10.95
C PRO A 52 -7.90 1.52 11.97
N GLU A 53 -8.80 2.52 11.97
CA GLU A 53 -10.04 2.52 12.77
C GLU A 53 -10.97 1.34 12.43
N GLU A 54 -10.99 0.92 11.17
CA GLU A 54 -11.78 -0.22 10.69
C GLU A 54 -10.93 -1.50 10.57
N HIS A 55 -9.63 -1.44 10.90
CA HIS A 55 -8.65 -2.50 10.63
C HIS A 55 -8.65 -2.95 9.16
N LYS A 56 -8.81 -2.00 8.23
CA LYS A 56 -8.92 -2.28 6.79
C LYS A 56 -8.04 -1.37 5.95
N ILE A 57 -7.51 -1.92 4.88
CA ILE A 57 -6.81 -1.21 3.82
C ILE A 57 -7.71 -1.28 2.58
N TYR A 58 -8.29 -0.15 2.20
CA TYR A 58 -9.06 -0.02 0.97
C TYR A 58 -8.12 0.31 -0.19
N TYR A 59 -8.38 -0.25 -1.35
CA TYR A 59 -7.60 0.04 -2.55
C TYR A 59 -8.49 0.29 -3.76
N VAL A 60 -8.05 1.20 -4.62
CA VAL A 60 -8.72 1.55 -5.86
C VAL A 60 -7.69 1.49 -6.97
N GLY A 61 -7.76 0.46 -7.80
CA GLY A 61 -6.93 0.33 -8.98
C GLY A 61 -7.65 0.84 -10.23
N ASN A 62 -6.94 1.56 -11.10
CA ASN A 62 -7.41 2.06 -12.40
C ASN A 62 -8.77 2.81 -12.33
N SER A 63 -9.08 3.42 -11.18
CA SER A 63 -10.35 4.10 -10.86
C SER A 63 -11.62 3.25 -10.82
N ASN A 64 -11.64 2.02 -11.37
CA ASN A 64 -12.83 1.15 -11.41
C ASN A 64 -12.71 -0.10 -10.54
N CYS A 65 -11.51 -0.53 -10.23
CA CYS A 65 -11.26 -1.79 -9.56
C CYS A 65 -11.03 -1.54 -8.07
N VAL A 66 -12.13 -1.50 -7.32
CA VAL A 66 -12.13 -1.27 -5.88
C VAL A 66 -12.04 -2.58 -5.10
N GLY A 67 -11.47 -2.52 -3.92
CA GLY A 67 -11.46 -3.64 -2.98
C GLY A 67 -10.94 -3.22 -1.61
N TYR A 68 -10.89 -4.18 -0.71
CA TYR A 68 -10.28 -4.00 0.60
C TYR A 68 -9.57 -5.27 1.05
N VAL A 69 -8.60 -5.09 1.92
CA VAL A 69 -7.93 -6.16 2.65
C VAL A 69 -7.88 -5.82 4.13
N GLU A 70 -7.73 -6.84 4.95
CA GLU A 70 -7.55 -6.69 6.39
C GLU A 70 -6.12 -6.20 6.69
N LEU A 71 -6.05 -5.19 7.56
CA LEU A 71 -4.81 -4.55 8.01
C LEU A 71 -3.95 -5.52 8.81
#